data_AF-A0A924P460-F1
#
_entry.id   AF-A0A924P460-F1
#
_cell.length_a   1.000
_cell.length_b   1.000
_cell.length_c   1.000
_cell.angle_alpha   90.00
_cell.angle_beta   90.00
_cell.angle_gamma   90.00
#
_symmetry.space_group_name_H-M   'P 1'
#
loop_
_entity.id
_entity.type
_entity.pdbx_description
1 polymer ?
#
loop_
_entity_poly.entity_id
_entity_poly.type
_entity_poly.pdbx_seq_one_letter_code
_entity_poly.pdbx_strand_id
1 'polypeptide(L)' 'PTSLLPVGITQIEGSFKKGDIIKIMTASGKQIGVGKAGYSSEKAASLLHKKNEKPLVHYDYLFLNEDQTK' A
#
# COMPACT_ATOMS: atom_id res chain seq x y z
N PRO A 1 -7.34 5.24 12.69
CA PRO A 1 -6.96 4.73 11.34
C PRO A 1 -5.68 3.87 11.42
N THR A 2 -5.59 2.84 10.59
CA THR A 2 -4.46 1.89 10.61
C THR A 2 -3.61 2.07 9.34
N SER A 3 -2.29 2.15 9.49
CA SER A 3 -1.35 2.20 8.36
C SER A 3 -1.35 0.90 7.55
N LEU A 4 -0.97 0.96 6.28
CA LEU A 4 -0.79 -0.24 5.45
C LEU A 4 0.60 -0.85 5.72
N LEU A 5 0.61 -1.98 6.42
CA LEU A 5 1.83 -2.72 6.75
C LEU A 5 2.16 -3.75 5.66
N PRO A 6 3.46 -3.98 5.36
CA PRO A 6 3.86 -4.96 4.35
C PRO A 6 3.41 -6.41 4.64
N VAL A 7 3.17 -6.77 5.90
CA VAL A 7 2.63 -8.10 6.25
C VAL A 7 1.23 -8.35 5.66
N GLY A 8 0.44 -7.30 5.43
CA GLY A 8 -0.90 -7.38 4.87
C GLY A 8 -0.96 -7.23 3.35
N ILE A 9 0.18 -7.11 2.67
CA ILE A 9 0.26 -6.93 1.22
C ILE A 9 0.56 -8.28 0.58
N THR A 10 -0.22 -8.63 -0.45
CA THR A 10 -0.06 -9.89 -1.18
C THR A 10 0.84 -9.75 -2.41
N GLN A 11 0.88 -8.58 -3.04
CA GLN A 11 1.59 -8.34 -4.29
C GLN A 11 2.01 -6.87 -4.43
N ILE A 12 3.12 -6.64 -5.12
CA ILE A 12 3.57 -5.33 -5.59
C ILE A 12 3.61 -5.38 -7.13
N GLU A 13 2.99 -4.40 -7.77
CA GLU A 13 2.97 -4.27 -9.23
C GLU A 13 3.55 -2.91 -9.66
N GLY A 14 4.32 -2.92 -10.74
CA GLY A 14 5.02 -1.74 -11.25
C GLY A 14 6.25 -1.35 -10.44
N SER A 15 6.70 -0.11 -10.65
CA SER A 15 7.88 0.44 -9.98
C SER A 15 7.57 1.81 -9.39
N PHE A 16 8.06 2.05 -8.18
CA PHE A 16 7.88 3.33 -7.48
C PHE A 16 9.04 3.57 -6.50
N LYS A 17 9.25 4.85 -6.18
CA LYS A 17 10.22 5.30 -5.18
C LYS A 17 9.50 5.72 -3.90
N LYS A 18 10.29 5.90 -2.84
CA LYS A 18 9.82 6.53 -1.61
C LYS A 18 9.25 7.92 -1.95
N GLY A 19 8.04 8.18 -1.49
CA GLY A 19 7.36 9.45 -1.65
C GLY A 19 6.40 9.50 -2.82
N ASP A 20 6.44 8.53 -3.73
CA ASP A 20 5.50 8.42 -4.83
C ASP A 20 4.10 8.09 -4.33
N ILE A 21 3.08 8.52 -5.08
CA ILE A 21 1.71 8.12 -4.84
C ILE A 21 1.45 6.79 -5.55
N ILE A 22 1.04 5.80 -4.77
CA ILE A 22 0.73 4.44 -5.23
C ILE A 22 -0.76 4.16 -5.07
N LYS A 23 -1.30 3.32 -5.95
CA LYS A 23 -2.67 2.82 -5.87
C LYS A 23 -2.72 1.64 -4.91
N ILE A 24 -3.81 1.54 -4.17
CA ILE A 24 -4.12 0.39 -3.31
C ILE A 24 -5.26 -0.37 -3.97
N MET A 25 -4.97 -1.63 -4.28
CA MET A 25 -5.84 -2.50 -5.05
C MET A 25 -6.25 -3.70 -4.20
N THR A 26 -7.48 -4.19 -4.40
CA THR A 26 -7.90 -5.50 -3.88
C THR A 26 -7.31 -6.63 -4.72
N ALA A 27 -7.34 -7.85 -4.19
CA ALA A 27 -6.99 -9.06 -4.95
C ALA A 27 -7.88 -9.28 -6.20
N SER A 28 -9.06 -8.67 -6.25
CA SER A 28 -9.94 -8.69 -7.43
C SER A 28 -9.64 -7.59 -8.46
N GLY A 29 -8.58 -6.80 -8.25
CA GLY A 29 -8.19 -5.72 -9.16
C GLY A 29 -9.02 -4.43 -9.02
N LYS A 30 -9.86 -4.30 -7.98
CA LYS A 30 -10.59 -3.05 -7.70
C LYS A 30 -9.68 -2.09 -6.94
N GLN A 31 -9.57 -0.84 -7.40
CA GLN A 31 -8.90 0.20 -6.64
C GLN A 31 -9.75 0.63 -5.44
N ILE A 32 -9.18 0.59 -4.24
CA ILE A 32 -9.84 1.00 -2.98
C ILE A 32 -9.23 2.25 -2.37
N GLY A 33 -8.11 2.75 -2.89
CA GLY A 33 -7.51 3.96 -2.40
C GLY A 33 -6.19 4.30 -3.06
N VAL A 34 -5.54 5.31 -2.51
CA VAL A 34 -4.18 5.74 -2.85
C VAL A 34 -3.40 6.04 -1.58
N GLY A 35 -2.08 5.96 -1.67
CA GLY A 35 -1.24 6.36 -0.56
C GLY A 35 0.17 6.75 -0.95
N LYS A 36 0.86 7.43 -0.05
CA LYS A 36 2.28 7.80 -0.25
C LYS A 36 3.19 6.64 0.17
N ALA A 37 4.05 6.20 -0.73
CA ALA A 37 5.00 5.12 -0.48
C ALA A 37 6.08 5.52 0.53
N GLY A 38 6.26 4.71 1.57
CA GLY A 38 7.28 4.87 2.62
C GLY A 38 8.68 4.41 2.20
N TYR A 39 8.76 3.60 1.15
CA TYR A 39 9.99 3.07 0.54
C TYR A 39 9.73 2.65 -0.92
N SER A 40 10.76 2.21 -1.65
CA SER A 40 10.65 1.83 -3.06
C SER A 40 9.98 0.46 -3.27
N SER A 41 9.58 0.18 -4.51
CA SER A 41 9.01 -1.11 -4.96
C SER A 41 9.90 -2.30 -4.62
N GLU A 42 11.21 -2.18 -4.79
CA GLU A 42 12.16 -3.26 -4.56
C GLU A 42 12.23 -3.61 -3.07
N LYS A 43 12.28 -2.57 -2.22
CA LYS A 43 12.25 -2.74 -0.78
C LYS A 43 10.90 -3.31 -0.34
N ALA A 44 9.80 -2.84 -0.91
CA ALA A 44 8.46 -3.34 -0.62
C ALA A 44 8.33 -4.83 -0.91
N ALA A 45 8.76 -5.27 -2.08
CA ALA A 45 8.76 -6.67 -2.46
C ALA A 45 9.59 -7.53 -1.49
N SER A 46 10.75 -7.05 -1.04
CA SER A 46 11.62 -7.77 -0.09
C SER A 46 11.07 -7.89 1.34
N LEU A 47 10.08 -7.05 1.68
CA LEU A 47 9.45 -6.98 3.00
C LEU A 47 8.07 -7.64 3.05
N LEU A 48 7.54 -8.12 1.91
CA LEU A 48 6.27 -8.84 1.87
C LEU A 48 6.27 -9.98 2.86
N HIS A 49 5.14 -10.13 3.56
CA HIS A 49 4.91 -11.17 4.58
C HIS A 49 5.81 -11.13 5.83
N LYS A 50 6.70 -10.13 5.97
CA LYS A 50 7.50 -9.95 7.19
C LYS A 50 6.74 -9.17 8.26
N LYS A 51 6.84 -9.62 9.52
CA LYS A 51 6.25 -8.96 10.69
C LYS A 51 7.20 -7.88 11.24
N ASN A 52 6.65 -6.94 12.02
CA ASN A 52 7.38 -5.87 12.72
C ASN A 52 8.12 -4.89 11.81
N GLU A 53 7.75 -4.81 10.53
CA GLU A 53 8.31 -3.86 9.59
C GLU A 53 7.58 -2.51 9.63
N LYS A 54 8.28 -1.47 9.19
CA LYS A 54 7.68 -0.14 9.05
C LYS A 54 6.56 -0.16 8.00
N PRO A 55 5.52 0.67 8.14
CA PRO A 55 4.44 0.72 7.15
C PRO A 55 4.93 1.06 5.75
N LEU A 56 4.32 0.44 4.73
CA LEU A 56 4.47 0.87 3.34
C LEU A 56 3.75 2.20 3.12
N VAL A 57 2.55 2.35 3.67
CA VAL A 57 1.79 3.61 3.62
C VAL A 57 1.40 3.99 5.04
N HIS A 58 1.83 5.17 5.48
CA HIS A 58 1.40 5.72 6.78
C HIS A 58 -0.04 6.22 6.68
N TYR A 59 -0.83 6.07 7.75
CA TYR A 59 -2.25 6.45 7.73
C TYR A 59 -2.51 7.94 7.43
N ASP A 60 -1.59 8.84 7.81
CA ASP A 60 -1.67 10.28 7.48
C ASP A 60 -1.62 10.55 5.96
N TYR A 61 -1.07 9.61 5.20
CA TYR A 61 -0.94 9.69 3.74
C TYR A 61 -1.68 8.55 3.06
N LEU A 62 -2.74 8.04 3.68
CA LEU A 62 -3.62 7.01 3.15
C LEU A 62 -5.00 7.60 2.90
N PHE A 63 -5.47 7.54 1.66
CA PHE A 63 -6.82 7.91 1.28
C PHE A 63 -7.56 6.69 0.75
N LEU A 64 -8.70 6.36 1.34
CA LEU A 64 -9.57 5.28 0.90
C LEU A 64 -10.76 5.87 0.15
N ASN A 65 -11.11 5.26 -0.97
CA ASN A 65 -12.30 5.62 -1.71
C ASN A 65 -13.54 5.25 -0.88
N GLU A 66 -14.57 6.09 -0.87
CA GLU A 66 -15.87 5.70 -0.32
C GLU A 66 -16.43 4.53 -1.14
N ASP A 67 -16.99 3.54 -0.45
CA ASP A 67 -17.63 2.39 -1.10
C ASP A 67 -18.75 2.88 -2.02
N GLN A 68 -18.58 2.69 -3.34
CA GLN A 68 -19.62 2.96 -4.33
C GLN A 68 -20.74 1.91 -4.34
N THR A 69 -20.93 1.17 -3.25
CA THR A 69 -22.15 0.38 -3.05
C THR A 69 -23.25 1.31 -2.54
N LYS A 70 -23.87 2.02 -3.48
CA LYS A 70 -25.26 2.47 -3.33
C LYS A 70 -26.18 1.42 -3.93
#